data_AF-A0A017HND4-F1
#
_entry.id   AF-A0A017HND4-F1
#
_cell.length_a   1.000
_cell.length_b   1.000
_cell.length_c   1.000
_cell.angle_alpha   90.00
_cell.angle_beta   90.00
_cell.angle_gamma   90.00
#
_symmetry.space_group_name_H-M   'P 1'
#
loop_
_entity.id
_entity.type
_entity.pdbx_description
1 polymer ?
#
loop_
_entity_poly.entity_id
_entity_poly.type
_entity_poly.pdbx_seq_one_letter_code
_entity_poly.pdbx_strand_id
1 'polypeptide(L)' 'MNLLGIESVMAPLPRREAAWARIARDLPRDKLEAMAHPATLSDLPALGEAIRKGHVRGRVVVDVNA' A
#
# COMPACT_ATOMS: atom_id res chain seq x y z
N MET A 1 -9.49 -9.42 26.92
CA MET A 1 -8.47 -9.08 25.90
C MET A 1 -8.87 -9.80 24.63
N ASN A 2 -9.03 -9.09 23.51
CA ASN A 2 -9.58 -9.67 22.28
C ASN A 2 -8.51 -9.66 21.18
N LEU A 3 -8.45 -10.73 20.39
CA LEU A 3 -7.68 -10.78 19.15
C LEU A 3 -8.65 -10.62 17.98
N LEU A 4 -8.44 -9.58 17.16
CA LEU A 4 -9.29 -9.27 16.02
C LEU A 4 -8.53 -9.52 14.71
N GLY A 5 -8.96 -10.55 13.95
CA GLY A 5 -8.43 -10.80 12.61
C GLY A 5 -8.90 -9.73 11.62
N ILE A 6 -7.98 -9.23 10.79
CA ILE A 6 -8.30 -8.27 9.72
C ILE A 6 -8.13 -8.97 8.37
N GLU A 7 -9.19 -8.93 7.57
CA GLU A 7 -9.26 -9.50 6.22
C GLU A 7 -9.66 -8.36 5.27
N SER A 8 -8.93 -8.20 4.16
CA SER A 8 -9.07 -7.05 3.25
C SER A 8 -9.62 -7.40 1.86
N VAL A 9 -9.53 -8.67 1.45
CA VAL A 9 -9.92 -9.18 0.14
C VAL A 9 -11.43 -9.29 -0.01
N MET A 10 -12.14 -9.73 1.04
CA MET A 10 -13.59 -9.98 1.03
C MET A 10 -14.39 -8.92 1.80
N ALA A 11 -13.76 -7.81 2.20
CA ALA A 11 -14.46 -6.71 2.84
C ALA A 11 -15.65 -6.21 1.99
N PRO A 12 -16.86 -6.04 2.56
CA PRO A 12 -18.03 -5.59 1.81
C PRO A 12 -17.86 -4.13 1.37
N LEU A 13 -18.52 -3.75 0.27
CA LEU A 13 -18.38 -2.42 -0.35
C LEU A 13 -18.53 -1.25 0.66
N PRO A 14 -19.57 -1.20 1.52
CA PRO A 14 -19.72 -0.08 2.46
C PRO A 14 -18.54 0.09 3.42
N ARG A 15 -17.88 -1.02 3.80
CA ARG A 15 -16.69 -0.98 4.66
C ARG A 15 -15.48 -0.46 3.90
N ARG A 16 -15.35 -0.78 2.60
CA ARG A 16 -14.28 -0.24 1.75
C ARG A 16 -14.43 1.26 1.57
N GLU A 17 -15.63 1.73 1.26
CA GLU A 17 -15.92 3.16 1.08
C GLU A 17 -15.61 3.95 2.35
N ALA A 18 -16.07 3.47 3.50
CA ALA A 18 -15.75 4.07 4.79
C ALA A 18 -14.23 4.10 5.04
N ALA A 19 -13.51 3.00 4.77
CA ALA A 19 -12.06 2.94 4.95
C ALA A 19 -11.32 3.91 4.03
N TRP A 20 -11.70 4.02 2.76
CA TRP A 20 -11.09 4.98 1.83
C TRP A 20 -11.37 6.43 2.22
N ALA A 21 -12.60 6.75 2.65
CA ALA A 21 -12.93 8.07 3.18
C ALA A 21 -12.11 8.42 4.43
N ARG A 22 -11.87 7.44 5.33
CA ARG A 22 -10.97 7.59 6.48
C ARG A 22 -9.53 7.86 6.03
N ILE A 23 -9.00 7.08 5.09
CA ILE A 23 -7.62 7.26 4.60
C ILE A 23 -7.43 8.66 4.03
N ALA A 24 -8.34 9.11 3.17
CA ALA A 24 -8.25 10.43 2.53
C ALA A 24 -8.26 11.58 3.56
N ARG A 25 -8.98 11.43 4.67
CA ARG A 25 -9.07 12.44 5.72
C ARG A 25 -7.93 12.36 6.73
N ASP A 26 -7.53 11.14 7.11
CA ASP A 26 -6.68 10.93 8.29
C ASP A 26 -5.20 10.69 7.93
N LEU A 27 -4.86 10.34 6.69
CA LEU A 27 -3.47 10.13 6.25
C LEU A 27 -2.88 11.45 5.72
N PRO A 28 -1.90 12.06 6.42
CA PRO A 28 -1.24 13.26 5.93
C PRO A 28 -0.50 12.99 4.62
N ARG A 29 -0.67 13.89 3.65
CA ARG A 29 -0.13 13.72 2.30
C ARG A 29 1.39 13.71 2.26
N ASP A 30 2.03 14.56 3.07
CA ASP A 30 3.48 14.63 3.26
C ASP A 30 4.05 13.28 3.74
N LYS A 31 3.35 12.60 4.66
CA LYS A 31 3.77 11.26 5.13
C LYS A 31 3.63 10.20 4.06
N LEU A 32 2.59 10.29 3.23
CA LEU A 32 2.40 9.37 2.09
C LEU A 32 3.50 9.59 1.03
N GLU A 33 3.82 10.83 0.71
CA GLU A 33 4.88 11.17 -0.24
C GLU A 33 6.24 10.72 0.29
N ALA A 34 6.52 10.91 1.59
CA ALA A 34 7.77 10.47 2.22
C ALA A 34 7.98 8.95 2.25
N MET A 35 6.92 8.14 2.07
CA MET A 35 7.03 6.68 1.97
C MET A 35 6.98 6.16 0.54
N ALA A 36 6.67 7.00 -0.45
CA ALA A 36 6.49 6.58 -1.83
C ALA A 36 7.84 6.43 -2.56
N HIS A 37 8.02 5.29 -3.24
CA HIS A 37 9.18 4.99 -4.07
C HIS A 37 8.71 4.73 -5.51
N PRO A 38 8.98 5.63 -6.47
CA PRO A 38 8.63 5.41 -7.87
C PRO A 38 9.37 4.21 -8.46
N ALA A 39 8.68 3.44 -9.31
CA ALA A 39 9.24 2.32 -10.07
C ALA A 39 8.50 2.14 -11.40
N THR A 40 9.06 1.35 -12.29
CA THR A 40 8.48 0.94 -13.57
C THR A 40 8.13 -0.55 -13.57
N LEU A 41 7.46 -1.02 -14.62
CA LEU A 41 7.18 -2.45 -14.80
C LEU A 41 8.46 -3.30 -14.88
N SER A 42 9.55 -2.75 -15.44
CA SER A 42 10.83 -3.46 -15.57
C SER A 42 11.51 -3.74 -14.22
N ASP A 43 11.19 -2.95 -13.19
CA ASP A 43 11.79 -3.09 -11.85
C ASP A 43 11.14 -4.22 -11.02
N LEU A 44 9.95 -4.68 -11.43
CA LEU A 44 9.12 -5.62 -10.65
C LEU A 44 9.82 -6.93 -10.26
N PRO A 45 10.60 -7.61 -11.12
CA PRO A 45 11.28 -8.84 -10.72
C PRO A 45 12.26 -8.63 -9.56
N ALA A 46 13.03 -7.54 -9.59
CA ALA A 46 13.99 -7.21 -8.54
C ALA A 46 13.28 -6.79 -7.25
N LEU A 47 12.22 -5.97 -7.36
CA LEU A 47 11.43 -5.51 -6.22
C LEU A 47 10.65 -6.64 -5.55
N GLY A 48 10.17 -7.62 -6.32
CA GLY A 48 9.53 -8.84 -5.81
C GLY A 48 10.48 -9.69 -4.94
N GLU A 49 11.73 -9.85 -5.37
CA GLU A 49 12.74 -10.52 -4.54
C GLU A 49 13.11 -9.70 -3.31
N ALA A 50 13.20 -8.37 -3.44
CA ALA A 50 13.52 -7.49 -2.33
C ALA A 50 12.44 -7.49 -1.24
N ILE A 51 11.15 -7.44 -1.59
CA ILE A 51 10.05 -7.42 -0.60
C ILE A 51 9.98 -8.74 0.17
N ARG A 52 10.22 -9.88 -0.51
CA ARG A 52 10.26 -11.20 0.12
C ARG A 52 11.39 -11.33 1.15
N LYS A 53 12.50 -10.63 0.93
CA LYS A 53 13.64 -10.55 1.86
C LYS A 53 13.46 -9.48 2.95
N GLY A 54 12.34 -8.75 2.95
CA GLY A 54 12.10 -7.63 3.87
C GLY A 54 12.96 -6.40 3.60
N HIS A 55 13.54 -6.28 2.40
CA HIS A 55 14.41 -5.16 2.02
C HIS A 55 13.66 -3.97 1.42
N VAL A 56 12.33 -4.06 1.28
CA VAL A 56 11.50 -2.93 0.85
C VAL A 56 10.99 -2.19 2.08
N ARG A 57 11.33 -0.90 2.16
CA ARG A 57 10.78 0.05 3.13
C ARG A 57 9.78 0.96 2.43
N GLY A 58 8.72 1.36 3.12
CA GLY A 58 7.72 2.28 2.56
C GLY A 58 6.77 1.60 1.57
N ARG A 59 6.42 2.31 0.49
CA ARG A 59 5.43 1.92 -0.52
C ARG A 59 5.99 2.19 -1.92
N VAL A 60 6.11 1.14 -2.72
CA VAL A 60 6.44 1.29 -4.15
C VAL A 60 5.19 1.77 -4.90
N VAL A 61 5.37 2.78 -5.75
CA VAL A 61 4.36 3.27 -6.70
C VAL A 61 4.87 2.96 -8.10
N VAL A 62 4.18 2.07 -8.80
CA VAL A 62 4.59 1.63 -10.14
C VAL A 62 3.85 2.47 -11.18
N ASP A 63 4.60 3.23 -11.96
CA ASP A 63 4.07 3.84 -13.18
C ASP A 63 4.03 2.78 -14.28
N VAL A 64 2.82 2.50 -14.77
CA VAL A 64 2.57 1.47 -15.79
C VAL A 64 2.66 2.02 -17.21
N ASN A 65 2.87 3.33 -17.37
CA ASN A 65 2.96 4.02 -18.66
C ASN A 65 4.36 4.63 -18.91
N ALA A 66 5.29 4.44 -17.98
CA ALA A 66 6.67 4.92 -18.07
C ALA A 66 7.55 4.08 -19.01
#